data_AF-A0A6P2IYR7-F1
#
_entry.id   AF-A0A6P2IYR7-F1
#
_cell.length_a   1.000
_cell.length_b   1.000
_cell.length_c   1.000
_cell.angle_alpha   90.00
_cell.angle_beta   90.00
_cell.angle_gamma   90.00
#
_symmetry.space_group_name_H-M   'P 1'
#
loop_
_entity.id
_entity.type
_entity.pdbx_description
1 polymer ?
#
loop_
_entity_poly.entity_id
_entity_poly.type
_entity_poly.pdbx_seq_one_letter_code
_entity_poly.pdbx_strand_id
1 'polypeptide(L)'
;MQKILIVRVSSLGDVVHNMPVIADIRRRHPDAQIDWLVEESFVDLVKLVDGVRNVLPFSLRRWRKKPFSGATWREIRAFRQRLAAEQYDLVIDCQGLIKTAWVASWARGPLVGLGNRTDGAGYEWPVRFFYRKRVPIAPRTHVVERSRQLVAAALGDPAPTPADPVDFGLDTRAAALAVAALGLNLPVPYVVFVHATSRADKQWPDAAWVELGQALVRRGASLVLPWGNDAERATSERLAKEFGAAAIVPPRLSLPAVVGLIDGAAATVGVDTGLVHIAAALKRPTVELYNFATAWRTGGYWSPNVVNLGTAGQPPSIAQVKSALAGFGLL
;
A
#
# COMPACT_ATOMS: atom_id res chain seq x y z
N MET A 1 28.59 0.60 -8.85
CA MET A 1 27.20 0.19 -8.55
C MET A 1 26.56 1.31 -7.76
N GLN A 2 25.43 1.85 -8.22
CA GLN A 2 24.78 2.98 -7.57
C GLN A 2 23.97 2.50 -6.35
N LYS A 3 24.16 3.11 -5.18
CA LYS A 3 23.41 2.81 -3.96
C LYS A 3 22.36 3.88 -3.70
N ILE A 4 21.11 3.47 -3.68
CA ILE A 4 19.94 4.36 -3.61
C ILE A 4 19.14 4.05 -2.35
N LEU A 5 18.80 5.08 -1.59
CA LEU A 5 17.87 4.98 -0.47
C LEU A 5 16.51 5.59 -0.84
N ILE A 6 15.47 4.76 -0.85
CA ILE A 6 14.08 5.20 -1.00
C ILE A 6 13.46 5.46 0.37
N VAL A 7 12.90 6.65 0.56
CA VAL A 7 12.22 7.05 1.80
C VAL A 7 10.72 7.18 1.54
N ARG A 8 9.97 6.17 1.98
CA ARG A 8 8.50 6.17 2.00
C ARG A 8 8.05 5.36 3.21
N VAL A 9 7.67 6.05 4.29
CA VAL A 9 7.45 5.38 5.59
C VAL A 9 5.99 5.01 5.87
N SER A 10 5.03 5.75 5.31
CA SER A 10 3.59 5.54 5.58
C SER A 10 2.70 6.33 4.60
N SER A 11 1.43 6.00 4.37
CA SER A 11 0.61 4.91 4.93
C SER A 11 0.75 3.60 4.13
N LEU A 12 0.06 2.52 4.55
CA LEU A 12 0.14 1.21 3.87
C LEU A 12 -0.12 1.31 2.36
N GLY A 13 -1.24 1.95 1.97
CA GLY A 13 -1.57 2.13 0.56
C GLY A 13 -0.49 2.92 -0.19
N ASP A 14 0.07 3.94 0.43
CA ASP A 14 1.14 4.70 -0.21
C ASP A 14 2.48 3.96 -0.29
N VAL A 15 2.76 3.03 0.62
CA VAL A 15 3.93 2.15 0.54
C VAL A 15 3.77 1.23 -0.67
N VAL A 16 2.57 0.64 -0.84
CA VAL A 16 2.24 -0.19 -2.01
C VAL A 16 2.36 0.61 -3.31
N HIS A 17 1.78 1.81 -3.37
CA HIS A 17 1.87 2.68 -4.54
C HIS A 17 3.30 3.15 -4.89
N ASN A 18 4.25 3.02 -3.96
CA ASN A 18 5.64 3.36 -4.19
C ASN A 18 6.47 2.15 -4.65
N MET A 19 5.95 0.92 -4.60
CA MET A 19 6.68 -0.27 -5.06
C MET A 19 7.10 -0.22 -6.53
N PRO A 20 6.31 0.36 -7.47
CA PRO A 20 6.73 0.43 -8.87
C PRO A 20 8.01 1.19 -9.16
N VAL A 21 8.43 2.07 -8.25
CA VAL A 21 9.72 2.75 -8.42
C VAL A 21 10.89 1.77 -8.34
N ILE A 22 10.77 0.68 -7.59
CA ILE A 22 11.83 -0.34 -7.46
C ILE A 22 12.02 -1.08 -8.78
N ALA A 23 10.92 -1.50 -9.41
CA ALA A 23 10.94 -2.14 -10.72
C ALA A 23 11.44 -1.16 -11.81
N ASP A 24 11.00 0.10 -11.78
CA ASP A 24 11.50 1.15 -12.68
C ASP A 24 13.01 1.33 -12.57
N ILE A 25 13.55 1.42 -11.34
CA ILE A 25 15.00 1.54 -11.10
C ILE A 25 15.72 0.32 -11.66
N ARG A 26 15.27 -0.90 -11.36
CA ARG A 26 15.95 -2.12 -11.80
C ARG A 26 15.98 -2.31 -13.31
N ARG A 27 14.94 -1.85 -14.01
CA ARG A 27 14.90 -1.88 -15.48
C ARG A 27 15.94 -0.96 -16.12
N ARG A 28 16.19 0.20 -15.52
CA ARG A 28 17.10 1.22 -16.08
C ARG A 28 18.52 1.15 -15.51
N HIS A 29 18.65 0.69 -14.27
CA HIS A 29 19.87 0.57 -13.50
C HIS A 29 19.95 -0.84 -12.86
N PRO A 30 20.22 -1.90 -13.64
CA PRO A 30 20.17 -3.29 -13.15
C PRO A 30 21.10 -3.59 -11.97
N ASP A 31 22.23 -2.88 -11.89
CA ASP A 31 23.23 -3.03 -10.82
C ASP A 31 22.97 -2.13 -9.60
N ALA A 32 21.85 -1.40 -9.56
CA ALA A 32 21.53 -0.52 -8.46
C ALA A 32 21.20 -1.32 -7.19
N GLN A 33 21.79 -0.89 -6.07
CA GLN A 33 21.51 -1.43 -4.75
C GLN A 33 20.48 -0.52 -4.07
N ILE A 34 19.27 -1.03 -3.89
CA ILE A 34 18.14 -0.24 -3.40
C ILE A 34 17.82 -0.60 -1.96
N ASP A 35 18.01 0.35 -1.05
CA ASP A 35 17.56 0.25 0.33
C ASP A 35 16.26 1.05 0.51
N TRP A 36 15.36 0.59 1.38
CA TRP A 36 14.07 1.25 1.60
C TRP A 36 13.85 1.53 3.09
N LEU A 37 13.70 2.81 3.44
CA LEU A 37 13.27 3.26 4.76
C LEU A 37 11.74 3.25 4.91
N VAL A 38 11.22 2.41 5.81
CA VAL A 38 9.78 2.22 6.01
C VAL A 38 9.41 2.10 7.49
N GLU A 39 8.17 2.44 7.89
CA GLU A 39 7.70 2.17 9.26
C GLU A 39 7.76 0.68 9.58
N GLU A 40 8.07 0.35 10.84
CA GLU A 40 8.27 -1.03 11.31
C GLU A 40 7.12 -1.98 10.97
N SER A 41 5.88 -1.49 10.99
CA SER A 41 4.68 -2.28 10.69
C SER A 41 4.59 -2.74 9.23
N PHE A 42 5.39 -2.16 8.33
CA PHE A 42 5.37 -2.48 6.89
C PHE A 42 6.66 -3.15 6.41
N VAL A 43 7.61 -3.43 7.31
CA VAL A 43 8.91 -4.04 6.96
C VAL A 43 8.72 -5.36 6.22
N ASP A 44 7.86 -6.24 6.74
CA ASP A 44 7.67 -7.57 6.16
C ASP A 44 6.92 -7.52 4.82
N LEU A 45 6.12 -6.47 4.58
CA LEU A 45 5.55 -6.23 3.25
C LEU A 45 6.63 -5.79 2.26
N VAL A 46 7.50 -4.85 2.64
CA VAL A 46 8.56 -4.36 1.75
C VAL A 46 9.59 -5.44 1.44
N LYS A 47 9.82 -6.39 2.36
CA LYS A 47 10.65 -7.57 2.11
C LYS A 47 10.12 -8.48 0.99
N LEU A 48 8.82 -8.41 0.68
CA LEU A 48 8.25 -9.13 -0.48
C LEU A 48 8.56 -8.45 -1.80
N VAL A 49 9.07 -7.23 -1.81
CA VAL A 49 9.32 -6.47 -3.05
C VAL A 49 10.66 -6.91 -3.64
N ASP A 50 10.61 -7.57 -4.78
CA ASP A 50 11.80 -7.98 -5.52
C ASP A 50 12.64 -6.75 -5.92
N GLY A 51 13.95 -6.83 -5.64
CA GLY A 51 14.88 -5.75 -5.88
C GLY A 51 15.21 -4.85 -4.69
N VAL A 52 14.52 -5.00 -3.56
CA VAL A 52 14.91 -4.30 -2.33
C VAL A 52 16.01 -5.10 -1.64
N ARG A 53 17.20 -4.51 -1.54
CA ARG A 53 18.36 -5.11 -0.87
C ARG A 53 18.21 -5.10 0.64
N ASN A 54 17.96 -3.93 1.23
CA ASN A 54 17.76 -3.80 2.67
C ASN A 54 16.51 -2.99 3.00
N VAL A 55 15.74 -3.47 3.97
CA VAL A 55 14.63 -2.73 4.56
C VAL A 55 15.09 -2.11 5.88
N LEU A 56 15.01 -0.79 6.00
CA LEU A 56 15.43 -0.04 7.16
C LEU A 56 14.20 0.30 8.02
N PRO A 57 14.02 -0.34 9.19
CA PRO A 57 12.84 -0.15 10.03
C PRO A 57 12.89 1.19 10.76
N PHE A 58 11.86 2.01 10.54
CA PHE A 58 11.66 3.28 11.23
C PHE A 58 10.54 3.15 12.25
N SER A 59 10.81 3.42 13.53
CA SER A 59 9.86 3.18 14.62
C SER A 59 9.28 4.47 15.20
N LEU A 60 9.07 5.50 14.39
CA LEU A 60 8.68 6.83 14.86
C LEU A 60 7.39 6.82 15.66
N ARG A 61 6.39 6.05 15.23
CA ARG A 61 5.12 5.92 15.96
C ARG A 61 5.33 5.41 17.39
N ARG A 62 6.25 4.46 17.58
CA ARG A 62 6.61 3.94 18.91
C ARG A 62 7.42 4.95 19.69
N TRP A 63 8.45 5.54 19.09
CA TRP A 63 9.32 6.52 19.75
C TRP A 63 8.54 7.73 20.27
N ARG A 64 7.54 8.21 19.52
CA ARG A 64 6.65 9.31 19.93
C ARG A 64 5.79 8.99 21.15
N LYS A 65 5.51 7.72 21.46
CA LYS A 65 4.76 7.33 22.67
C LYS A 65 5.60 7.43 23.94
N LYS A 66 6.93 7.36 23.83
CA LYS A 66 7.88 7.41 24.96
C LYS A 66 9.09 8.31 24.64
N PRO A 67 8.89 9.62 24.41
CA PRO A 67 9.96 10.50 23.93
C PRO A 67 11.05 10.80 24.98
N PHE A 68 10.75 10.67 26.27
CA PHE A 68 11.72 10.90 27.36
C PHE A 68 12.43 9.62 27.83
N SER A 69 12.15 8.47 27.22
CA SER A 69 12.77 7.21 27.61
C SER A 69 14.20 7.09 27.09
N GLY A 70 15.16 6.81 27.98
CA GLY A 70 16.55 6.53 27.59
C GLY A 70 16.68 5.34 26.62
N ALA A 71 15.76 4.38 26.66
CA ALA A 71 15.72 3.29 25.68
C ALA A 71 15.35 3.80 24.26
N THR A 72 14.36 4.69 24.16
CA THR A 72 13.97 5.34 22.89
C THR A 72 15.15 6.11 22.29
N TRP A 73 15.87 6.88 23.10
CA TRP A 73 17.04 7.62 22.62
C TRP A 73 18.20 6.71 22.19
N ARG A 74 18.41 5.58 22.87
CA ARG A 74 19.39 4.56 22.42
C ARG A 74 18.99 3.95 21.08
N GLU A 75 17.71 3.61 20.87
CA GLU A 75 17.20 3.13 19.59
C GLU A 75 17.39 4.17 18.47
N ILE A 76 17.04 5.43 18.72
CA ILE A 76 17.21 6.53 17.76
C ILE A 76 18.70 6.71 17.41
N ARG A 77 19.58 6.70 18.42
CA ARG A 77 21.02 6.84 18.19
C ARG A 77 21.59 5.68 17.38
N ALA A 78 21.21 4.45 17.71
CA ALA A 78 21.62 3.25 16.97
C ALA A 78 21.11 3.29 15.53
N PHE A 79 19.85 3.70 15.32
CA PHE A 79 19.27 3.85 14.01
C PHE A 79 19.99 4.93 13.18
N ARG A 80 20.26 6.10 13.76
CA ARG A 80 21.05 7.16 13.12
C ARG A 80 22.46 6.69 12.75
N GLN A 81 23.14 5.96 13.65
CA GLN A 81 24.45 5.39 13.38
C GLN A 81 24.41 4.40 12.23
N ARG A 82 23.41 3.50 12.20
CA ARG A 82 23.21 2.55 11.10
C ARG A 82 22.97 3.25 9.77
N LEU A 83 22.10 4.28 9.76
CA LEU A 83 21.77 5.01 8.55
C LEU A 83 22.96 5.84 8.02
N ALA A 84 23.77 6.39 8.93
CA ALA A 84 24.96 7.17 8.60
C ALA A 84 26.20 6.31 8.32
N ALA A 85 26.17 5.01 8.61
CA ALA A 85 27.27 4.08 8.33
C ALA A 85 27.39 3.78 6.82
N GLU A 86 26.29 3.89 6.09
CA GLU A 86 26.23 3.65 4.66
C GLU A 86 26.39 4.95 3.87
N GLN A 87 27.14 4.89 2.76
CA GLN A 87 27.21 5.96 1.77
C GLN A 87 26.26 5.65 0.62
N TYR A 88 25.31 6.55 0.38
CA TYR A 88 24.36 6.50 -0.71
C TYR A 88 24.75 7.51 -1.78
N ASP A 89 24.71 7.07 -3.03
CA ASP A 89 24.86 7.96 -4.18
C ASP A 89 23.64 8.88 -4.30
N LEU A 90 22.48 8.42 -3.83
CA LEU A 90 21.23 9.18 -3.87
C LEU A 90 20.27 8.75 -2.76
N VAL A 91 19.69 9.74 -2.07
CA VAL A 91 18.57 9.53 -1.14
C VAL A 91 17.34 10.23 -1.71
N ILE A 92 16.22 9.52 -1.82
CA ILE A 92 14.99 10.04 -2.45
C ILE A 92 13.84 10.01 -1.43
N ASP A 93 13.37 11.18 -1.01
CA ASP A 93 12.18 11.34 -0.16
C ASP A 93 10.91 11.44 -1.01
N CYS A 94 10.18 10.31 -1.10
CA CYS A 94 8.90 10.19 -1.79
C CYS A 94 7.69 10.60 -0.93
N GLN A 95 7.92 11.04 0.30
CA GLN A 95 6.87 11.37 1.27
C GLN A 95 6.61 12.87 1.39
N GLY A 96 7.66 13.70 1.42
CA GLY A 96 7.51 15.16 1.45
C GLY A 96 7.07 15.76 2.79
N LEU A 97 7.40 15.10 3.91
CA LEU A 97 7.15 15.59 5.28
C LEU A 97 8.45 15.86 6.03
N ILE A 98 8.48 16.86 6.90
CA ILE A 98 9.66 17.31 7.66
C ILE A 98 10.25 16.16 8.47
N LYS A 99 9.40 15.36 9.10
CA LYS A 99 9.83 14.22 9.91
C LYS A 99 10.57 13.16 9.09
N THR A 100 10.20 12.96 7.82
CA THR A 100 10.89 12.00 6.95
C THR A 100 12.14 12.61 6.35
N ALA A 101 12.07 13.87 5.91
CA ALA A 101 13.22 14.60 5.38
C ALA A 101 14.35 14.74 6.41
N TRP A 102 14.02 14.99 7.68
CA TRP A 102 14.98 15.06 8.78
C TRP A 102 15.68 13.73 9.08
N VAL A 103 14.97 12.61 8.95
CA VAL A 103 15.55 11.29 9.15
C VAL A 103 16.36 10.88 7.93
N ALA A 104 15.86 11.18 6.73
CA ALA A 104 16.56 10.97 5.48
C ALA A 104 17.89 11.74 5.44
N SER A 105 17.95 12.94 6.04
CA SER A 105 19.19 13.73 6.09
C SER A 105 20.26 13.17 7.03
N TRP A 106 19.96 12.13 7.82
CA TRP A 106 20.98 11.39 8.56
C TRP A 106 21.76 10.41 7.69
N ALA A 107 21.22 10.03 6.53
CA ALA A 107 21.94 9.22 5.55
C ALA A 107 23.04 10.06 4.88
N ARG A 108 24.17 9.43 4.55
CA ARG A 108 25.25 10.11 3.83
C ARG A 108 24.98 10.04 2.33
N GLY A 109 24.46 11.11 1.75
CA GLY A 109 24.22 11.21 0.31
C GLY A 109 23.43 12.47 -0.06
N PRO A 110 23.39 12.87 -1.34
CA PRO A 110 22.52 13.95 -1.78
C PRO A 110 21.05 13.55 -1.61
N LEU A 111 20.31 14.36 -0.85
CA LEU A 111 18.88 14.16 -0.63
C LEU A 111 18.05 14.90 -1.69
N VAL A 112 17.15 14.19 -2.34
CA VAL A 112 16.23 14.69 -3.36
C VAL A 112 14.80 14.43 -2.93
N GLY A 113 13.88 15.35 -3.21
CA GLY A 113 12.49 15.18 -2.86
C GLY A 113 11.54 16.07 -3.67
N LEU A 114 10.27 16.03 -3.30
CA LEU A 114 9.21 16.82 -3.92
C LEU A 114 9.48 18.32 -3.79
N GLY A 115 9.30 19.06 -4.88
CA GLY A 115 9.48 20.51 -4.93
C GLY A 115 8.23 21.33 -4.58
N ASN A 116 7.04 20.70 -4.58
CA ASN A 116 5.77 21.34 -4.32
C ASN A 116 4.73 20.37 -3.74
N ARG A 117 3.63 20.94 -3.24
CA ARG A 117 2.44 20.19 -2.82
C ARG A 117 1.72 19.60 -4.04
N THR A 118 1.25 18.36 -3.90
CA THR A 118 0.31 17.70 -4.82
C THR A 118 -1.04 17.53 -4.15
N ASP A 119 -2.11 17.47 -4.94
CA ASP A 119 -3.49 17.43 -4.47
C ASP A 119 -3.77 16.15 -3.67
N GLY A 120 -4.48 16.28 -2.54
CA GLY A 120 -4.83 15.14 -1.69
C GLY A 120 -3.65 14.48 -0.96
N ALA A 121 -2.46 15.09 -0.98
CA ALA A 121 -1.27 14.58 -0.31
C ALA A 121 -0.72 15.55 0.76
N GLY A 122 -0.14 14.97 1.81
CA GLY A 122 0.63 15.72 2.79
C GLY A 122 1.88 16.31 2.13
N TYR A 123 2.15 17.59 2.38
CA TYR A 123 3.37 18.28 2.01
C TYR A 123 3.62 19.41 2.99
N GLU A 124 4.84 19.50 3.50
CA GLU A 124 5.24 20.52 4.45
C GLU A 124 6.35 21.36 3.83
N TRP A 125 6.06 22.60 3.42
CA TRP A 125 7.02 23.47 2.72
C TRP A 125 8.45 23.54 3.29
N PRO A 126 8.69 23.48 4.63
CA PRO A 126 10.04 23.46 5.18
C PRO A 126 10.90 22.26 4.75
N VAL A 127 10.33 21.18 4.19
CA VAL A 127 11.13 20.06 3.65
C VAL A 127 12.16 20.49 2.61
N ARG A 128 11.89 21.59 1.90
CA ARG A 128 12.76 22.14 0.86
C ARG A 128 14.18 22.46 1.35
N PHE A 129 14.35 22.73 2.64
CA PHE A 129 15.65 23.07 3.22
C PHE A 129 16.54 21.84 3.45
N PHE A 130 15.98 20.64 3.41
CA PHE A 130 16.72 19.38 3.48
C PHE A 130 17.21 18.91 2.11
N TYR A 131 16.55 19.36 1.03
CA TYR A 131 16.73 18.79 -0.30
C TYR A 131 17.80 19.54 -1.10
N ARG A 132 18.78 18.79 -1.61
CA ARG A 132 19.76 19.28 -2.58
C ARG A 132 19.11 19.56 -3.95
N LYS A 133 18.22 18.66 -4.38
CA LYS A 133 17.41 18.81 -5.60
C LYS A 133 15.93 18.68 -5.25
N ARG A 134 15.13 19.54 -5.87
CA ARG A 134 13.67 19.58 -5.71
C ARG A 134 13.04 19.28 -7.04
N VAL A 135 12.16 18.28 -7.09
CA VAL A 135 11.48 17.89 -8.32
C VAL A 135 10.05 18.41 -8.27
N PRO A 136 9.70 19.40 -9.10
CA PRO A 136 8.31 19.83 -9.20
C PRO A 136 7.47 18.76 -9.91
N ILE A 137 6.29 18.47 -9.36
CA ILE A 137 5.31 17.54 -9.94
C ILE A 137 3.99 18.28 -10.12
N ALA A 138 3.28 18.03 -11.22
CA ALA A 138 1.98 18.64 -11.45
C ALA A 138 1.03 18.35 -10.26
N PRO A 139 0.28 19.35 -9.74
CA PRO A 139 -0.53 19.18 -8.53
C PRO A 139 -1.48 17.97 -8.61
N ARG A 140 -2.15 17.80 -9.75
CA ARG A 140 -3.10 16.72 -10.00
C ARG A 140 -2.44 15.55 -10.72
N THR A 141 -1.67 14.75 -9.96
CA THR A 141 -0.97 13.57 -10.45
C THR A 141 -1.35 12.33 -9.63
N HIS A 142 -1.58 11.19 -10.29
CA HIS A 142 -1.83 9.92 -9.62
C HIS A 142 -0.66 9.56 -8.68
N VAL A 143 -0.94 8.95 -7.51
CA VAL A 143 0.08 8.74 -6.47
C VAL A 143 1.24 7.85 -6.92
N VAL A 144 0.96 6.81 -7.72
CA VAL A 144 1.97 5.94 -8.34
C VAL A 144 2.85 6.74 -9.29
N GLU A 145 2.24 7.46 -10.24
CA GLU A 145 2.96 8.27 -11.22
C GLU A 145 3.79 9.38 -10.58
N ARG A 146 3.29 10.01 -9.51
CA ARG A 146 4.03 11.01 -8.75
C ARG A 146 5.36 10.44 -8.23
N SER A 147 5.33 9.26 -7.63
CA SER A 147 6.54 8.61 -7.11
C SER A 147 7.48 8.18 -8.24
N ARG A 148 6.94 7.63 -9.33
CA ARG A 148 7.74 7.22 -10.51
C ARG A 148 8.42 8.42 -11.18
N GLN A 149 7.70 9.52 -11.39
CA GLN A 149 8.24 10.77 -11.95
C GLN A 149 9.31 11.39 -11.04
N LEU A 150 9.08 11.42 -9.72
CA LEU A 150 10.06 11.91 -8.77
C LEU A 150 11.37 11.11 -8.84
N VAL A 151 11.28 9.78 -8.82
CA VAL A 151 12.45 8.89 -8.83
C VAL A 151 13.19 8.98 -10.17
N ALA A 152 12.48 8.96 -11.29
CA ALA A 152 13.08 9.13 -12.63
C ALA A 152 13.84 10.46 -12.72
N ALA A 153 13.20 11.57 -12.33
CA ALA A 153 13.84 12.88 -12.34
C ALA A 153 15.01 12.99 -11.35
N ALA A 154 14.98 12.27 -10.22
CA ALA A 154 16.07 12.24 -9.26
C ALA A 154 17.30 11.52 -9.83
N LEU A 155 17.10 10.44 -10.59
CA LEU A 155 18.14 9.65 -11.25
C LEU A 155 18.61 10.23 -12.58
N GLY A 156 17.87 11.18 -13.15
CA GLY A 156 18.17 11.74 -14.48
C GLY A 156 17.61 10.90 -15.63
N ASP A 157 16.68 9.98 -15.33
CA ASP A 157 16.00 9.16 -16.32
C ASP A 157 14.86 9.93 -17.01
N PRO A 158 14.44 9.52 -18.22
CA PRO A 158 13.22 10.00 -18.84
C PRO A 158 12.01 9.80 -17.93
N ALA A 159 11.07 10.75 -17.96
CA ALA A 159 9.82 10.63 -17.22
C ALA A 159 9.03 9.39 -17.69
N PRO A 160 8.39 8.65 -16.77
CA PRO A 160 7.54 7.52 -17.12
C PRO A 160 6.36 7.98 -17.99
N THR A 161 5.97 7.13 -18.91
CA THR A 161 4.82 7.30 -19.80
C THR A 161 3.71 6.32 -19.44
N PRO A 162 2.46 6.57 -19.84
CA PRO A 162 1.36 5.63 -19.62
C PRO A 162 1.57 4.25 -20.28
N ALA A 163 2.47 4.15 -21.26
CA ALA A 163 2.82 2.88 -21.91
C ALA A 163 3.80 2.03 -21.07
N ASP A 164 4.49 2.63 -20.09
CA ASP A 164 5.44 1.90 -19.26
C ASP A 164 4.71 0.96 -18.30
N PRO A 165 5.13 -0.32 -18.17
CA PRO A 165 4.46 -1.25 -17.28
C PRO A 165 4.58 -0.80 -15.83
N VAL A 166 3.45 -0.79 -15.12
CA VAL A 166 3.42 -0.64 -13.67
C VAL A 166 3.58 -2.03 -13.05
N ASP A 167 4.71 -2.27 -12.41
CA ASP A 167 5.06 -3.53 -11.77
C ASP A 167 5.35 -3.29 -10.28
N PHE A 168 4.62 -3.96 -9.39
CA PHE A 168 4.76 -3.80 -7.95
C PHE A 168 5.82 -4.74 -7.35
N GLY A 169 6.34 -5.71 -8.13
CA GLY A 169 7.41 -6.60 -7.70
C GLY A 169 7.11 -7.47 -6.49
N LEU A 170 5.83 -7.72 -6.16
CA LEU A 170 5.44 -8.53 -5.00
C LEU A 170 5.75 -10.02 -5.24
N ASP A 171 6.56 -10.63 -4.37
CA ASP A 171 6.83 -12.07 -4.34
C ASP A 171 5.60 -12.84 -3.82
N THR A 172 4.75 -13.26 -4.75
CA THR A 172 3.55 -14.05 -4.46
C THR A 172 3.86 -15.45 -3.95
N ARG A 173 5.04 -16.01 -4.26
CA ARG A 173 5.45 -17.33 -3.75
C ARG A 173 5.74 -17.27 -2.25
N ALA A 174 6.53 -16.28 -1.82
CA ALA A 174 6.77 -16.06 -0.39
C ALA A 174 5.48 -15.73 0.36
N ALA A 175 4.59 -14.95 -0.26
CA ALA A 175 3.27 -14.64 0.30
C ALA A 175 2.38 -15.89 0.44
N ALA A 176 2.36 -16.78 -0.56
CA ALA A 176 1.65 -18.04 -0.54
C ALA A 176 2.14 -18.96 0.60
N LEU A 177 3.45 -19.04 0.82
CA LEU A 177 4.03 -19.79 1.95
C LEU A 177 3.60 -19.18 3.30
N ALA A 178 3.58 -17.86 3.40
CA ALA A 178 3.19 -17.17 4.63
C ALA A 178 1.73 -17.44 5.02
N VAL A 179 0.80 -17.48 4.06
CA VAL A 179 -0.61 -17.84 4.34
C VAL A 179 -0.79 -19.34 4.57
N ALA A 180 -0.07 -20.20 3.84
CA ALA A 180 -0.14 -21.65 4.01
C ALA A 180 0.34 -22.09 5.40
N ALA A 181 1.36 -21.42 5.96
CA ALA A 181 1.87 -21.67 7.31
C ALA A 181 0.83 -21.47 8.43
N LEU A 182 -0.28 -20.79 8.15
CA LEU A 182 -1.37 -20.60 9.11
C LEU A 182 -2.32 -21.80 9.19
N GLY A 183 -2.23 -22.76 8.26
CA GLY A 183 -3.12 -23.93 8.22
C GLY A 183 -4.60 -23.56 8.04
N LEU A 184 -4.90 -22.40 7.44
CA LEU A 184 -6.27 -21.98 7.18
C LEU A 184 -6.89 -22.83 6.08
N ASN A 185 -8.02 -23.47 6.37
CA ASN A 185 -8.83 -24.11 5.36
C ASN A 185 -9.73 -23.06 4.68
N LEU A 186 -9.29 -22.55 3.53
CA LEU A 186 -10.03 -21.56 2.75
C LEU A 186 -10.76 -22.27 1.59
N PRO A 187 -12.10 -22.34 1.61
CA PRO A 187 -12.86 -22.93 0.51
C PRO A 187 -12.70 -22.11 -0.77
N VAL A 188 -12.59 -22.78 -1.92
CA VAL A 188 -12.47 -22.13 -3.23
C VAL A 188 -13.79 -22.29 -4.01
N PRO A 189 -14.33 -21.23 -4.63
CA PRO A 189 -13.82 -19.86 -4.60
C PRO A 189 -14.14 -19.12 -3.30
N TYR A 190 -13.27 -18.21 -2.90
CA TYR A 190 -13.58 -17.22 -1.86
C TYR A 190 -13.35 -15.78 -2.35
N VAL A 191 -14.10 -14.85 -1.76
CA VAL A 191 -14.01 -13.42 -2.00
C VAL A 191 -13.57 -12.72 -0.72
N VAL A 192 -12.60 -11.82 -0.82
CA VAL A 192 -12.10 -11.05 0.32
C VAL A 192 -12.88 -9.75 0.45
N PHE A 193 -13.49 -9.51 1.62
CA PHE A 193 -14.19 -8.26 1.94
C PHE A 193 -13.30 -7.37 2.81
N VAL A 194 -12.82 -6.29 2.22
CA VAL A 194 -12.06 -5.25 2.91
C VAL A 194 -13.02 -4.10 3.25
N HIS A 195 -13.85 -4.32 4.27
CA HIS A 195 -14.88 -3.37 4.71
C HIS A 195 -14.32 -2.21 5.55
N ALA A 196 -13.17 -2.44 6.18
CA ALA A 196 -12.60 -1.53 7.16
C ALA A 196 -11.85 -0.34 6.53
N THR A 197 -12.07 0.85 7.08
CA THR A 197 -11.34 2.07 6.74
C THR A 197 -11.19 2.96 7.97
N SER A 198 -10.15 3.79 7.97
CA SER A 198 -9.81 4.67 9.09
C SER A 198 -10.74 5.89 9.22
N ARG A 199 -11.63 6.12 8.24
CA ARG A 199 -12.59 7.23 8.27
C ARG A 199 -14.01 6.72 8.02
N ALA A 200 -14.93 7.09 8.92
CA ALA A 200 -16.33 6.66 8.82
C ALA A 200 -17.00 7.06 7.49
N ASP A 201 -16.63 8.21 6.93
CA ASP A 201 -17.17 8.73 5.66
C ASP A 201 -16.68 7.96 4.41
N LYS A 202 -15.68 7.09 4.56
CA LYS A 202 -15.23 6.17 3.50
C LYS A 202 -15.88 4.79 3.59
N GLN A 203 -16.70 4.52 4.60
CA GLN A 203 -17.34 3.23 4.77
C GLN A 203 -18.46 3.04 3.75
N TRP A 204 -18.62 1.81 3.26
CA TRP A 204 -19.78 1.42 2.46
C TRP A 204 -20.84 0.79 3.39
N PRO A 205 -22.15 1.03 3.18
CA PRO A 205 -23.18 0.64 4.14
C PRO A 205 -23.18 -0.86 4.44
N ASP A 206 -23.30 -1.23 5.72
CA ASP A 206 -23.37 -2.64 6.16
C ASP A 206 -24.45 -3.43 5.40
N ALA A 207 -25.62 -2.84 5.16
CA ALA A 207 -26.70 -3.47 4.40
C ALA A 207 -26.27 -3.87 2.97
N ALA A 208 -25.42 -3.05 2.32
CA ALA A 208 -24.91 -3.34 0.98
C ALA A 208 -23.86 -4.46 1.00
N TRP A 209 -22.99 -4.50 2.03
CA TRP A 209 -22.09 -5.63 2.26
C TRP A 209 -22.85 -6.94 2.46
N VAL A 210 -23.92 -6.92 3.26
CA VAL A 210 -24.78 -8.08 3.53
C VAL A 210 -25.46 -8.54 2.24
N GLU A 211 -26.08 -7.63 1.50
CA GLU A 211 -26.75 -7.98 0.24
C GLU A 211 -25.78 -8.58 -0.79
N LEU A 212 -24.57 -8.01 -0.90
CA LEU A 212 -23.51 -8.51 -1.78
C LEU A 212 -23.04 -9.90 -1.35
N GLY A 213 -22.73 -10.07 -0.06
CA GLY A 213 -22.24 -11.33 0.48
C GLY A 213 -23.26 -12.45 0.32
N GLN A 214 -24.55 -12.19 0.60
CA GLN A 214 -25.61 -13.17 0.37
C GLN A 214 -25.75 -13.56 -1.10
N ALA A 215 -25.53 -12.63 -2.04
CA ALA A 215 -25.55 -12.95 -3.47
C ALA A 215 -24.39 -13.87 -3.87
N LEU A 216 -23.18 -13.62 -3.36
CA LEU A 216 -22.00 -14.45 -3.60
C LEU A 216 -22.12 -15.84 -2.96
N VAL A 217 -22.63 -15.92 -1.73
CA VAL A 217 -22.87 -17.20 -1.03
C VAL A 217 -23.88 -18.05 -1.79
N ARG A 218 -24.95 -17.48 -2.35
CA ARG A 218 -25.90 -18.20 -3.22
C ARG A 218 -25.25 -18.75 -4.50
N ARG A 219 -24.15 -18.17 -4.95
CA ARG A 219 -23.32 -18.67 -6.07
C ARG A 219 -22.25 -19.67 -5.62
N GLY A 220 -22.19 -20.02 -4.34
CA GLY A 220 -21.24 -21.00 -3.78
C GLY A 220 -19.90 -20.42 -3.36
N ALA A 221 -19.72 -19.10 -3.36
CA ALA A 221 -18.48 -18.47 -2.89
C ALA A 221 -18.47 -18.34 -1.36
N SER A 222 -17.31 -18.57 -0.76
CA SER A 222 -17.05 -18.21 0.63
C SER A 222 -16.57 -16.76 0.78
N LEU A 223 -16.71 -16.17 1.96
CA LEU A 223 -16.33 -14.79 2.24
C LEU A 223 -15.24 -14.77 3.30
N VAL A 224 -14.16 -14.03 3.05
CA VAL A 224 -13.08 -13.85 4.03
C VAL A 224 -13.00 -12.38 4.43
N LEU A 225 -13.07 -12.09 5.73
CA LEU A 225 -13.15 -10.74 6.28
C LEU A 225 -11.91 -10.45 7.16
N PRO A 226 -10.75 -10.11 6.57
CA PRO A 226 -9.55 -9.79 7.32
C PRO A 226 -9.69 -8.47 8.10
N TRP A 227 -8.89 -8.33 9.16
CA TRP A 227 -8.91 -7.18 10.07
C TRP A 227 -7.50 -6.85 10.59
N GLY A 228 -7.27 -5.59 10.93
CA GLY A 228 -5.99 -5.07 11.43
C GLY A 228 -6.01 -4.61 12.90
N ASN A 229 -7.19 -4.37 13.46
CA ASN A 229 -7.41 -3.99 14.87
C ASN A 229 -8.74 -4.53 15.42
N ASP A 230 -8.95 -4.42 16.73
CA ASP A 230 -10.10 -5.02 17.42
C ASP A 230 -11.46 -4.44 16.98
N ALA A 231 -11.52 -3.16 16.59
CA ALA A 231 -12.75 -2.57 16.07
C ALA A 231 -13.10 -3.13 14.68
N GLU A 232 -12.10 -3.32 13.82
CA GLU A 232 -12.28 -3.97 12.52
C GLU A 232 -12.64 -5.44 12.67
N ARG A 233 -12.07 -6.12 13.68
CA ARG A 233 -12.43 -7.50 14.03
C ARG A 233 -13.90 -7.60 14.42
N ALA A 234 -14.36 -6.74 15.33
CA ALA A 234 -15.75 -6.73 15.77
C ALA A 234 -16.73 -6.49 14.61
N THR A 235 -16.38 -5.63 13.65
CA THR A 235 -17.17 -5.45 12.42
C THR A 235 -17.12 -6.68 11.52
N SER A 236 -15.95 -7.31 11.35
CA SER A 236 -15.80 -8.55 10.58
C SER A 236 -16.65 -9.68 11.16
N GLU A 237 -16.63 -9.86 12.48
CA GLU A 237 -17.43 -10.86 13.20
C GLU A 237 -18.93 -10.56 13.14
N ARG A 238 -19.32 -9.27 13.17
CA ARG A 238 -20.72 -8.86 12.99
C ARG A 238 -21.22 -9.22 11.59
N LEU A 239 -20.48 -8.82 10.55
CA LEU A 239 -20.86 -9.12 9.15
C LEU A 239 -20.84 -10.63 8.89
N ALA A 240 -19.86 -11.37 9.41
CA ALA A 240 -19.76 -12.82 9.21
C ALA A 240 -21.00 -13.59 9.72
N LYS A 241 -21.67 -13.12 10.77
CA LYS A 241 -22.91 -13.73 11.27
C LYS A 241 -24.03 -13.75 10.23
N GLU A 242 -24.08 -12.76 9.35
CA GLU A 242 -25.08 -12.65 8.29
C GLU A 242 -24.87 -13.68 7.15
N PHE A 243 -23.72 -14.36 7.14
CA PHE A 243 -23.32 -15.33 6.11
C PHE A 243 -23.14 -16.75 6.66
N GLY A 244 -23.25 -16.93 7.98
CA GLY A 244 -23.12 -18.23 8.64
C GLY A 244 -21.80 -18.95 8.33
N ALA A 245 -21.88 -20.24 8.02
CA ALA A 245 -20.71 -21.09 7.75
C ALA A 245 -19.92 -20.70 6.49
N ALA A 246 -20.47 -19.85 5.61
CA ALA A 246 -19.79 -19.39 4.41
C ALA A 246 -18.83 -18.22 4.66
N ALA A 247 -18.79 -17.64 5.87
CA ALA A 247 -17.87 -16.56 6.21
C ALA A 247 -16.76 -17.00 7.17
N ILE A 248 -15.56 -16.52 6.89
CA ILE A 248 -14.35 -16.77 7.66
C ILE A 248 -13.78 -15.42 8.12
N VAL A 249 -13.72 -15.22 9.43
CA VAL A 249 -12.92 -14.16 10.04
C VAL A 249 -11.58 -14.79 10.42
N PRO A 250 -10.49 -14.54 9.67
CA PRO A 250 -9.21 -15.15 9.97
C PRO A 250 -8.65 -14.64 11.31
N PRO A 251 -7.66 -15.35 11.91
CA PRO A 251 -6.86 -14.77 12.97
C PRO A 251 -6.14 -13.51 12.47
N ARG A 252 -5.50 -12.77 13.37
CA ARG A 252 -4.71 -11.60 12.97
C ARG A 252 -3.59 -12.03 12.02
N LEU A 253 -3.59 -11.48 10.81
CA LEU A 253 -2.64 -11.84 9.75
C LEU A 253 -1.44 -10.89 9.72
N SER A 254 -0.27 -11.43 9.37
CA SER A 254 0.87 -10.62 8.94
C SER A 254 0.61 -10.08 7.53
N LEU A 255 1.26 -8.97 7.15
CA LEU A 255 1.08 -8.42 5.79
C LEU A 255 1.45 -9.42 4.68
N PRO A 256 2.52 -10.24 4.80
CA PRO A 256 2.77 -11.29 3.82
C PRO A 256 1.65 -12.32 3.71
N ALA A 257 1.06 -12.74 4.83
CA ALA A 257 -0.08 -13.65 4.82
C ALA A 257 -1.33 -12.99 4.21
N VAL A 258 -1.53 -11.68 4.42
CA VAL A 258 -2.61 -10.94 3.75
C VAL A 258 -2.38 -10.88 2.24
N VAL A 259 -1.14 -10.65 1.78
CA VAL A 259 -0.81 -10.69 0.34
C VAL A 259 -1.15 -12.07 -0.23
N GLY A 260 -0.76 -13.16 0.44
CA GLY A 260 -1.06 -14.52 0.00
C GLY A 260 -2.56 -14.85 0.00
N LEU A 261 -3.27 -14.39 1.04
CA LEU A 261 -4.73 -14.52 1.13
C LEU A 261 -5.43 -13.83 -0.04
N ILE A 262 -5.00 -12.61 -0.39
CA ILE A 262 -5.60 -11.83 -1.48
C ILE A 262 -5.22 -12.42 -2.85
N ASP A 263 -3.98 -12.87 -3.02
CA ASP A 263 -3.51 -13.48 -4.27
C ASP A 263 -4.30 -14.74 -4.62
N GLY A 264 -4.57 -15.59 -3.63
CA GLY A 264 -5.39 -16.80 -3.77
C GLY A 264 -6.90 -16.57 -3.92
N ALA A 265 -7.38 -15.34 -3.72
CA ALA A 265 -8.80 -15.02 -3.79
C ALA A 265 -9.32 -15.03 -5.24
N ALA A 266 -10.61 -15.32 -5.39
CA ALA A 266 -11.29 -15.19 -6.67
C ALA A 266 -11.59 -13.71 -6.99
N ALA A 267 -11.89 -12.91 -5.96
CA ALA A 267 -11.89 -11.45 -6.05
C ALA A 267 -11.68 -10.80 -4.68
N THR A 268 -11.33 -9.51 -4.69
CA THR A 268 -11.36 -8.64 -3.52
C THR A 268 -12.33 -7.49 -3.75
N VAL A 269 -13.20 -7.21 -2.78
CA VAL A 269 -14.07 -6.02 -2.78
C VAL A 269 -13.74 -5.21 -1.55
N GLY A 270 -13.44 -3.92 -1.72
CA GLY A 270 -12.95 -3.13 -0.62
C GLY A 270 -13.14 -1.63 -0.78
N VAL A 271 -13.29 -0.95 0.35
CA VAL A 271 -13.21 0.52 0.40
C VAL A 271 -11.77 1.01 0.21
N ASP A 272 -11.58 2.28 -0.13
CA ASP A 272 -10.28 2.97 -0.26
C ASP A 272 -9.42 2.86 1.03
N THR A 273 -8.64 1.76 1.12
CA THR A 273 -7.75 1.40 2.24
C THR A 273 -6.54 0.60 1.76
N GLY A 274 -5.54 0.44 2.62
CA GLY A 274 -4.26 -0.20 2.25
C GLY A 274 -4.39 -1.63 1.72
N LEU A 275 -5.33 -2.44 2.22
CA LEU A 275 -5.50 -3.82 1.74
C LEU A 275 -6.12 -3.89 0.35
N VAL A 276 -7.03 -2.98 -0.02
CA VAL A 276 -7.59 -2.98 -1.38
C VAL A 276 -6.52 -2.61 -2.41
N HIS A 277 -5.61 -1.70 -2.06
CA HIS A 277 -4.48 -1.36 -2.91
C HIS A 277 -3.46 -2.50 -3.05
N ILE A 278 -3.32 -3.38 -2.05
CA ILE A 278 -2.54 -4.62 -2.21
C ILE A 278 -3.21 -5.51 -3.26
N ALA A 279 -4.53 -5.68 -3.22
CA ALA A 279 -5.26 -6.47 -4.22
C ALA A 279 -5.11 -5.90 -5.64
N ALA A 280 -5.23 -4.58 -5.77
CA ALA A 280 -5.00 -3.89 -7.04
C ALA A 280 -3.55 -4.08 -7.52
N ALA A 281 -2.55 -3.96 -6.64
CA ALA A 281 -1.14 -4.16 -6.95
C ALA A 281 -0.81 -5.57 -7.46
N LEU A 282 -1.50 -6.59 -6.92
CA LEU A 282 -1.40 -7.98 -7.38
C LEU A 282 -2.09 -8.23 -8.73
N LYS A 283 -2.80 -7.23 -9.29
CA LYS A 283 -3.54 -7.31 -10.56
C LYS A 283 -4.60 -8.42 -10.57
N ARG A 284 -5.07 -8.83 -9.40
CA ARG A 284 -6.17 -9.79 -9.20
C ARG A 284 -7.53 -9.09 -9.35
N PRO A 285 -8.61 -9.83 -9.66
CA PRO A 285 -9.95 -9.26 -9.72
C PRO A 285 -10.29 -8.46 -8.46
N THR A 286 -10.43 -7.14 -8.61
CA THR A 286 -10.56 -6.20 -7.49
C THR A 286 -11.61 -5.15 -7.82
N VAL A 287 -12.53 -4.92 -6.89
CA VAL A 287 -13.48 -3.80 -6.94
C VAL A 287 -13.12 -2.81 -5.83
N GLU A 288 -12.60 -1.65 -6.21
CA GLU A 288 -12.26 -0.56 -5.29
C GLU A 288 -13.47 0.38 -5.15
N LEU A 289 -13.94 0.57 -3.92
CA LEU A 289 -15.10 1.38 -3.57
C LEU A 289 -14.65 2.75 -3.06
N TYR A 290 -15.07 3.80 -3.76
CA TYR A 290 -14.74 5.19 -3.46
C TYR A 290 -16.00 5.99 -3.10
N ASN A 291 -16.02 6.55 -1.89
CA ASN A 291 -17.06 7.50 -1.45
C ASN A 291 -16.56 8.94 -1.40
N PHE A 292 -15.35 9.18 -1.92
CA PHE A 292 -14.67 10.47 -1.94
C PHE A 292 -14.01 10.70 -3.30
N ALA A 293 -13.63 11.94 -3.59
CA ALA A 293 -12.95 12.33 -4.82
C ALA A 293 -11.46 11.93 -4.79
N THR A 294 -11.16 10.70 -4.40
CA THR A 294 -9.81 10.11 -4.34
C THR A 294 -9.57 9.05 -5.41
N ALA A 295 -10.61 8.59 -6.11
CA ALA A 295 -10.48 7.60 -7.19
C ALA A 295 -9.44 7.99 -8.24
N TRP A 296 -9.43 9.25 -8.70
CA TRP A 296 -8.41 9.73 -9.67
C TRP A 296 -6.98 9.69 -9.12
N ARG A 297 -6.80 9.67 -7.79
CA ARG A 297 -5.51 9.78 -7.10
C ARG A 297 -4.92 8.41 -6.76
N THR A 298 -5.75 7.45 -6.37
CA THR A 298 -5.33 6.14 -5.84
C THR A 298 -5.93 4.95 -6.58
N GLY A 299 -6.87 5.18 -7.50
CA GLY A 299 -7.55 4.14 -8.27
C GLY A 299 -6.61 3.38 -9.17
N GLY A 300 -6.67 2.05 -9.10
CA GLY A 300 -5.86 1.20 -9.96
C GLY A 300 -6.25 1.34 -11.43
N TYR A 301 -5.31 1.74 -12.29
CA TYR A 301 -5.49 1.82 -13.76
C TYR A 301 -4.60 0.85 -14.54
N TRP A 302 -3.73 0.11 -13.85
CA TRP A 302 -2.67 -0.71 -14.45
C TRP A 302 -3.09 -2.14 -14.79
N SER A 303 -4.35 -2.49 -14.59
CA SER A 303 -4.89 -3.82 -14.92
C SER A 303 -6.39 -3.74 -15.20
N PRO A 304 -6.90 -4.45 -16.24
CA PRO A 304 -8.34 -4.54 -16.49
C PRO A 304 -9.09 -5.30 -15.38
N ASN A 305 -8.37 -6.04 -14.54
CA ASN A 305 -8.94 -6.74 -13.38
C ASN A 305 -9.23 -5.81 -12.20
N VAL A 306 -8.90 -4.51 -12.28
CA VAL A 306 -9.17 -3.54 -11.22
C VAL A 306 -10.26 -2.59 -11.69
N VAL A 307 -11.39 -2.62 -10.99
CA VAL A 307 -12.56 -1.77 -11.28
C VAL A 307 -12.75 -0.77 -10.15
N ASN A 308 -12.69 0.52 -10.48
CA ASN A 308 -12.91 1.60 -9.53
C ASN A 308 -14.36 2.07 -9.62
N LEU A 309 -15.11 2.03 -8.51
CA LEU A 309 -16.51 2.45 -8.47
C LEU A 309 -16.75 3.56 -7.44
N GLY A 310 -17.56 4.54 -7.83
CA GLY A 310 -17.97 5.65 -6.99
C GLY A 310 -17.04 6.86 -7.00
N THR A 311 -17.52 7.97 -6.44
CA THR A 311 -16.76 9.22 -6.23
C THR A 311 -17.41 10.05 -5.11
N ALA A 312 -16.89 11.24 -4.82
CA ALA A 312 -17.50 12.15 -3.84
C ALA A 312 -18.96 12.45 -4.19
N GLY A 313 -19.86 12.22 -3.24
CA GLY A 313 -21.30 12.48 -3.38
C GLY A 313 -22.06 11.48 -4.25
N GLN A 314 -21.36 10.51 -4.85
CA GLN A 314 -21.96 9.42 -5.63
C GLN A 314 -21.32 8.09 -5.21
N PRO A 315 -21.68 7.56 -4.02
CA PRO A 315 -21.18 6.27 -3.57
C PRO A 315 -21.61 5.16 -4.55
N PRO A 316 -20.83 4.09 -4.69
CA PRO A 316 -21.14 3.02 -5.62
C PRO A 316 -22.42 2.29 -5.19
N SER A 317 -23.33 2.07 -6.14
CA SER A 317 -24.53 1.30 -5.89
C SER A 317 -24.21 -0.20 -5.84
N ILE A 318 -25.02 -0.95 -5.10
CA ILE A 318 -24.90 -2.41 -5.05
C ILE A 318 -25.01 -3.05 -6.45
N ALA A 319 -25.83 -2.49 -7.33
CA ALA A 319 -25.97 -2.96 -8.71
C ALA A 319 -24.67 -2.80 -9.51
N GLN A 320 -23.95 -1.68 -9.34
CA GLN A 320 -22.65 -1.46 -9.99
C GLN A 320 -21.61 -2.47 -9.48
N VAL A 321 -21.56 -2.70 -8.16
CA VAL A 321 -20.63 -3.67 -7.56
C VAL A 321 -20.93 -5.08 -8.03
N LYS A 322 -22.21 -5.48 -8.06
CA LYS A 322 -22.62 -6.80 -8.58
C LYS A 322 -22.28 -6.97 -10.06
N SER A 323 -22.48 -5.95 -10.87
CA SER A 323 -22.12 -5.96 -12.30
C SER A 323 -20.61 -6.13 -12.50
N ALA A 324 -19.77 -5.44 -11.72
CA ALA A 324 -18.33 -5.63 -11.78
C ALA A 324 -17.90 -7.07 -11.43
N LEU A 325 -18.49 -7.66 -10.38
CA LEU A 325 -18.21 -9.05 -10.00
C LEU A 325 -18.75 -10.07 -11.03
N ALA A 326 -19.88 -9.78 -11.68
CA ALA A 326 -20.37 -10.59 -12.80
C ALA A 326 -19.40 -10.55 -13.98
N GLY A 327 -18.77 -9.40 -14.23
CA GLY A 327 -17.66 -9.27 -15.21
C GLY A 327 -16.44 -10.14 -14.88
N PHE A 328 -16.24 -10.51 -13.60
CA PHE A 328 -15.23 -11.47 -13.16
C PHE A 328 -15.73 -12.92 -13.13
N GLY A 329 -16.99 -13.19 -13.49
CA GLY A 329 -17.59 -14.52 -13.48
C GLY A 329 -18.02 -15.02 -12.10
N LEU A 330 -18.18 -14.13 -11.11
CA LEU A 330 -18.55 -14.49 -9.73
C LEU A 330 -20.03 -14.34 -9.42
N LEU A 331 -20.77 -13.55 -10.21
CA LEU A 331 -22.20 -13.29 -10.05
C LEU A 331 -22.97 -13.47 -11.35
#